data_AF-A0A6V7Q152-F1
#
_entry.id   AF-A0A6V7Q152-F1
#
_cell.length_a   1.000
_cell.length_b   1.000
_cell.length_c   1.000
_cell.angle_alpha   90.00
_cell.angle_beta   90.00
_cell.angle_gamma   90.00
#
_symmetry.space_group_name_H-M   'P 1'
#
loop_
_entity.id
_entity.type
_entity.pdbx_description
1 polymer ?
#
loop_
_entity_poly.entity_id
_entity_poly.type
_entity_poly.pdbx_seq_one_letter_code
_entity_poly.pdbx_strand_id
1 'polypeptide(L)'
;MNEGAGEELLSLSLGLNSSWCTNTTKMKRKAKDDHEYSNPACNVTTMQDVEDNKFFNLLHMRDQMLKHDPKRSNGALEGTTNGLQLIHLLLFAATAINKNNTSSAVDALHEIYKNASFHGDSIQRVVAYFADALSVRIPSPRSPLYHSIVVSPTPEEEFSAFTEFYRASPYYQFAHFTANQAIVEAFENEEKRNGGRIHVIDFDVSYGFQWPSLIQSLSDKASSSKPISLRITGFGRSVDELEETEMRLVNFASGCNNLFFKFEGILRGSSTCNDIRIEKYSTLVVNLVFYLQKLSSSNEMHDTLATIHSLHPSLVVLIEREGNQSPRSFVSRFMESLHYYAAMFDSLNECLPPESVERLSIEKNHLGREIKCGMDQEDGEGHFKVESLKQRMERVGFEEMKLSSRTVSQAKLLLKIKSHGSTMGCGSNCGDLGFW
;
A
#
# COMPACT_ATOMS: atom_id res chain seq x y z
N MET A 1 -28.69 -30.40 27.17
CA MET A 1 -29.33 -31.27 26.15
C MET A 1 -29.65 -30.34 24.99
N ASN A 2 -28.74 -30.16 24.02
CA ASN A 2 -28.66 -30.89 22.74
C ASN A 2 -30.04 -30.91 22.04
N GLU A 3 -30.28 -30.44 20.82
CA GLU A 3 -29.57 -30.51 19.51
C GLU A 3 -30.03 -29.29 18.66
N GLY A 4 -29.43 -28.78 17.58
CA GLY A 4 -28.55 -29.35 16.55
C GLY A 4 -29.24 -29.22 15.17
N ALA A 5 -28.70 -28.37 14.29
CA ALA A 5 -28.84 -28.31 12.80
C ALA A 5 -28.73 -26.84 12.33
N GLY A 6 -27.92 -26.43 11.36
CA GLY A 6 -26.98 -27.09 10.47
C GLY A 6 -26.50 -26.00 9.50
N GLU A 7 -25.19 -25.73 9.46
CA GLU A 7 -24.60 -24.76 8.53
C GLU A 7 -24.38 -25.44 7.17
N GLU A 8 -25.04 -24.92 6.13
CA GLU A 8 -24.83 -25.33 4.73
C GLU A 8 -23.52 -24.73 4.20
N LEU A 9 -22.48 -25.56 4.12
CA LEU A 9 -21.25 -25.30 3.37
C LEU A 9 -21.53 -25.38 1.86
N LEU A 10 -21.56 -24.22 1.19
CA LEU A 10 -21.56 -24.15 -0.27
C LEU A 10 -20.20 -24.62 -0.82
N SER A 11 -20.15 -25.89 -1.22
CA SER A 11 -19.06 -26.47 -1.99
C SER A 11 -19.33 -26.27 -3.48
N LEU A 12 -18.50 -25.47 -4.16
CA LEU A 12 -18.48 -25.37 -5.61
C LEU A 12 -17.35 -26.25 -6.14
N SER A 13 -17.69 -27.48 -6.52
CA SER A 13 -16.82 -28.37 -7.29
C SER A 13 -17.06 -28.14 -8.79
N LEU A 14 -16.06 -27.65 -9.51
CA LEU A 14 -16.10 -27.54 -10.97
C LEU A 14 -15.74 -28.90 -11.58
N GLY A 15 -16.77 -29.66 -11.96
CA GLY A 15 -16.65 -30.86 -12.79
C GLY A 15 -16.37 -30.48 -14.24
N LEU A 16 -15.21 -30.87 -14.77
CA LEU A 16 -14.91 -30.79 -16.19
C LEU A 16 -15.60 -31.94 -16.91
N ASN A 17 -16.70 -31.64 -17.59
CA ASN A 17 -17.36 -32.53 -18.54
C ASN A 17 -17.28 -31.89 -19.92
N SER A 18 -16.27 -32.24 -20.71
CA SER A 18 -16.19 -31.84 -22.12
C SER A 18 -16.46 -33.05 -23.02
N SER A 19 -17.74 -33.27 -23.29
CA SER A 19 -18.15 -33.93 -24.53
C SER A 19 -18.25 -32.85 -25.60
N TRP A 20 -17.55 -33.02 -26.72
CA TRP A 20 -18.03 -32.49 -28.00
C TRP A 20 -17.61 -33.34 -29.18
N CYS A 21 -18.65 -33.68 -29.93
CA CYS A 21 -18.65 -34.32 -31.23
C CYS A 21 -18.13 -33.35 -32.30
N THR A 22 -17.40 -33.86 -33.28
CA THR A 22 -17.49 -33.36 -34.66
C THR A 22 -17.51 -34.53 -35.63
N ASN A 23 -18.58 -34.60 -36.42
CA ASN A 23 -18.70 -35.42 -37.62
C ASN A 23 -17.99 -34.70 -38.78
N THR A 24 -17.23 -35.43 -39.60
CA THR A 24 -17.17 -35.24 -41.07
C THR A 24 -16.50 -36.45 -41.75
N THR A 25 -17.36 -37.27 -42.37
CA THR A 25 -17.22 -37.97 -43.67
C THR A 25 -15.87 -38.46 -44.20
N LYS A 26 -15.71 -39.80 -44.11
CA LYS A 26 -15.37 -40.80 -45.16
C LYS A 26 -14.31 -40.47 -46.24
N MET A 27 -13.21 -41.24 -46.22
CA MET A 27 -12.81 -42.08 -47.38
C MET A 27 -11.97 -43.30 -46.96
N LYS A 28 -12.32 -44.46 -47.51
CA LYS A 28 -11.70 -45.78 -47.31
C LYS A 28 -10.32 -45.87 -47.96
N ARG A 29 -9.35 -46.52 -47.30
CA ARG A 29 -8.52 -47.58 -47.91
C ARG A 29 -7.91 -48.47 -46.83
N LYS A 30 -7.89 -49.76 -47.15
CA LYS A 30 -7.60 -50.92 -46.32
C LYS A 30 -6.18 -51.38 -46.65
N ALA A 31 -5.30 -51.48 -45.66
CA ALA A 31 -4.14 -52.34 -45.72
C ALA A 31 -3.73 -52.70 -44.29
N LYS A 32 -3.59 -54.00 -44.10
CA LYS A 32 -3.27 -54.75 -42.89
C LYS A 32 -1.75 -54.96 -42.95
N ASP A 33 -1.03 -54.68 -41.87
CA ASP A 33 0.10 -55.52 -41.47
C ASP A 33 0.56 -55.18 -40.06
N ASP A 34 0.72 -56.26 -39.30
CA ASP A 34 1.17 -56.34 -37.93
C ASP A 34 2.66 -56.02 -37.87
N HIS A 35 3.06 -55.10 -37.00
CA HIS A 35 4.37 -55.17 -36.35
C HIS A 35 4.28 -54.49 -34.98
N GLU A 36 4.24 -55.34 -33.95
CA GLU A 36 4.64 -55.05 -32.58
C GLU A 36 6.00 -54.33 -32.60
N TYR A 37 5.98 -53.04 -32.29
CA TYR A 37 7.12 -52.36 -31.71
C TYR A 37 6.66 -51.77 -30.38
N SER A 38 7.01 -52.47 -29.30
CA SER A 38 7.01 -51.93 -27.94
C SER A 38 7.88 -50.68 -27.93
N ASN A 39 7.24 -49.51 -28.03
CA ASN A 39 7.89 -48.24 -27.79
C ASN A 39 7.80 -47.98 -26.27
N PRO A 40 8.89 -47.99 -25.51
CA PRO A 40 8.88 -47.31 -24.22
C PRO A 40 8.75 -45.84 -24.57
N ALA A 41 7.56 -45.27 -24.39
CA ALA A 41 7.43 -43.82 -24.37
C ALA A 41 8.28 -43.33 -23.20
N CYS A 42 9.54 -43.02 -23.47
CA CYS A 42 10.29 -42.09 -22.63
C CYS A 42 9.42 -40.84 -22.58
N ASN A 43 8.77 -40.60 -21.45
CA ASN A 43 8.31 -39.28 -21.09
C ASN A 43 9.56 -38.40 -21.05
N VAL A 44 9.88 -37.77 -22.18
CA VAL A 44 10.88 -36.72 -22.23
C VAL A 44 10.22 -35.53 -21.57
N THR A 45 10.29 -35.48 -20.23
CA THR A 45 9.92 -34.30 -19.47
C THR A 45 10.84 -33.19 -19.96
N THR A 46 10.27 -32.21 -20.67
CA THR A 46 11.04 -31.08 -21.17
C THR A 46 11.51 -30.23 -19.99
N MET A 47 12.56 -29.43 -20.14
CA MET A 47 13.00 -28.54 -19.05
C MET A 47 11.88 -27.57 -18.64
N GLN A 48 11.00 -27.20 -19.59
CA GLN A 48 9.81 -26.41 -19.32
C GLN A 48 8.81 -27.17 -18.42
N ASP A 49 8.55 -28.46 -18.68
CA ASP A 49 7.65 -29.27 -17.85
C ASP A 49 8.17 -29.43 -16.40
N VAL A 50 9.50 -29.46 -16.22
CA VAL A 50 10.12 -29.51 -14.89
C VAL A 50 9.95 -28.18 -14.15
N GLU A 51 10.17 -27.05 -14.83
CA GLU A 51 9.99 -25.71 -14.26
C GLU A 51 8.53 -25.42 -13.91
N ASP A 52 7.60 -25.81 -14.78
CA ASP A 52 6.17 -25.68 -14.53
C ASP A 52 5.75 -26.53 -13.33
N ASN A 53 6.22 -27.79 -13.22
CA ASN A 53 5.92 -28.66 -12.08
C ASN A 53 6.52 -28.12 -10.76
N LYS A 54 7.72 -27.54 -10.78
CA LYS A 54 8.31 -26.86 -9.63
C LYS A 54 7.45 -25.68 -9.17
N PHE A 55 6.93 -24.90 -10.11
CA PHE A 55 6.09 -23.77 -9.80
C PHE A 55 4.70 -24.19 -9.26
N PHE A 56 4.10 -25.26 -9.78
CA PHE A 56 2.87 -25.82 -9.19
C PHE A 56 3.07 -26.29 -7.74
N ASN A 57 4.20 -26.95 -7.46
CA ASN A 57 4.55 -27.33 -6.09
C ASN A 57 4.74 -26.11 -5.18
N LEU A 58 5.34 -25.03 -5.69
CA LEU A 58 5.47 -23.77 -4.97
C LEU A 58 4.09 -23.17 -4.61
N LEU A 59 3.16 -23.14 -5.56
CA LEU A 59 1.79 -22.65 -5.33
C LEU A 59 1.03 -23.51 -4.30
N HIS A 60 1.25 -24.82 -4.32
CA HIS A 60 0.68 -25.71 -3.31
C HIS A 60 1.23 -25.42 -1.91
N MET A 61 2.55 -25.23 -1.78
CA MET A 61 3.16 -24.85 -0.49
C MET A 61 2.66 -23.49 0.01
N ARG A 62 2.50 -22.53 -0.90
CA ARG A 62 1.91 -21.22 -0.60
C ARG A 62 0.48 -21.35 -0.05
N ASP A 63 -0.35 -22.16 -0.69
CA ASP A 63 -1.74 -22.42 -0.24
C ASP A 63 -1.77 -23.09 1.13
N GLN A 64 -0.85 -24.01 1.42
CA GLN A 64 -0.69 -24.59 2.77
C GLN A 64 -0.34 -23.54 3.83
N MET A 65 0.60 -22.63 3.54
CA MET A 65 0.97 -21.54 4.44
C MET A 65 -0.23 -20.59 4.70
N LEU A 66 -1.03 -20.30 3.66
CA LEU A 66 -2.23 -19.46 3.78
C LEU A 66 -3.35 -20.12 4.60
N LYS A 67 -3.48 -21.44 4.50
CA LYS A 67 -4.51 -22.23 5.22
C LYS A 67 -4.11 -22.65 6.63
N HIS A 68 -2.87 -22.38 7.04
CA HIS A 68 -2.36 -22.86 8.32
C HIS A 68 -3.05 -22.19 9.51
N ASP A 69 -3.86 -22.96 10.25
CA ASP A 69 -4.60 -22.52 11.44
C ASP A 69 -3.65 -22.34 12.64
N PRO A 70 -3.67 -21.19 13.35
CA PRO A 70 -2.83 -20.92 14.53
C PRO A 70 -3.01 -21.97 15.65
N LYS A 71 -4.15 -22.65 15.74
CA LYS A 71 -4.45 -23.60 16.84
C LYS A 71 -3.63 -24.89 16.84
N ARG A 72 -2.78 -25.14 15.84
CA ARG A 72 -1.99 -26.39 15.72
C ARG A 72 -0.51 -26.28 16.12
N SER A 73 0.00 -25.12 16.50
CA SER A 73 1.41 -24.91 16.84
C SER A 73 1.63 -24.73 18.35
N ASN A 74 1.71 -25.84 19.11
CA ASN A 74 2.24 -25.84 20.48
C ASN A 74 3.78 -26.04 20.47
N GLY A 75 4.50 -25.12 19.84
CA GLY A 75 5.96 -25.16 19.74
C GLY A 75 6.59 -23.79 19.95
N ALA A 76 6.71 -23.36 21.20
CA ALA A 76 7.54 -22.22 21.58
C ALA A 76 9.02 -22.65 21.65
N LEU A 77 9.92 -21.73 21.27
CA LEU A 77 11.38 -21.68 21.49
C LEU A 77 12.33 -22.26 20.40
N GLU A 78 12.27 -21.75 19.17
CA GLU A 78 13.44 -21.68 18.24
C GLU A 78 13.51 -20.35 17.45
N GLY A 79 13.09 -19.24 18.06
CA GLY A 79 12.73 -18.01 17.32
C GLY A 79 13.85 -17.25 16.61
N THR A 80 15.06 -17.16 17.17
CA THR A 80 16.08 -16.23 16.63
C THR A 80 16.94 -16.81 15.49
N THR A 81 17.28 -18.11 15.56
CA THR A 81 18.05 -18.79 14.50
C THR A 81 17.23 -19.00 13.24
N ASN A 82 15.92 -19.26 13.39
CA ASN A 82 15.01 -19.47 12.27
C ASN A 82 14.69 -18.14 11.56
N GLY A 83 14.55 -17.02 12.29
CA GLY A 83 14.28 -15.70 11.72
C GLY A 83 15.40 -15.19 10.80
N LEU A 84 16.66 -15.29 11.23
CA LEU A 84 17.81 -14.91 10.40
C LEU A 84 17.90 -15.77 9.13
N GLN A 85 17.68 -17.08 9.25
CA GLN A 85 17.65 -17.99 8.11
C GLN A 85 16.57 -17.61 7.09
N LEU A 86 15.37 -17.25 7.56
CA LEU A 86 14.27 -16.80 6.72
C LEU A 86 14.61 -15.50 5.96
N ILE A 87 15.24 -14.53 6.62
CA ILE A 87 15.72 -13.30 5.98
C ILE A 87 16.78 -13.60 4.93
N HIS A 88 17.73 -14.49 5.23
CA HIS A 88 18.76 -14.92 4.27
C HIS A 88 18.16 -15.59 3.04
N LEU A 89 17.19 -16.50 3.22
CA LEU A 89 16.46 -17.13 2.11
C LEU A 89 15.72 -16.09 1.28
N LEU A 90 15.09 -15.10 1.91
CA LEU A 90 14.35 -14.06 1.22
C LEU A 90 15.27 -13.16 0.37
N LEU A 91 16.42 -12.75 0.91
CA LEU A 91 17.43 -12.00 0.18
C LEU A 91 18.02 -12.81 -0.99
N PHE A 92 18.24 -14.11 -0.77
CA PHE A 92 18.68 -15.02 -1.83
C PHE A 92 17.64 -15.14 -2.94
N ALA A 93 16.36 -15.30 -2.60
CA ALA A 93 15.25 -15.34 -3.57
C ALA A 93 15.18 -14.05 -4.41
N ALA A 94 15.22 -12.88 -3.77
CA ALA A 94 15.23 -11.59 -4.46
C ALA A 94 16.44 -11.45 -5.40
N THR A 95 17.62 -11.87 -4.97
CA THR A 95 18.84 -11.85 -5.80
C THR A 95 18.76 -12.82 -6.98
N ALA A 96 18.17 -14.00 -6.78
CA ALA A 96 17.95 -15.00 -7.83
C ALA A 96 16.97 -14.48 -8.89
N ILE A 97 15.87 -13.86 -8.48
CA ILE A 97 14.90 -13.20 -9.36
C ILE A 97 15.58 -12.10 -10.18
N ASN A 98 16.36 -11.22 -9.55
CA ASN A 98 17.11 -10.16 -10.25
C ASN A 98 18.09 -10.71 -11.31
N LYS A 99 18.59 -11.93 -11.12
CA LYS A 99 19.50 -12.60 -12.05
C LYS A 99 18.78 -13.49 -13.08
N ASN A 100 17.44 -13.45 -13.11
CA ASN A 100 16.60 -14.35 -13.91
C ASN A 100 16.87 -15.85 -13.66
N ASN A 101 17.34 -16.19 -12.45
CA ASN A 101 17.52 -17.58 -12.03
C ASN A 101 16.25 -18.08 -11.33
N THR A 102 15.24 -18.41 -12.15
CA THR A 102 13.92 -18.82 -11.68
C THR A 102 13.96 -20.09 -10.84
N SER A 103 14.76 -21.10 -11.22
CA SER A 103 14.84 -22.34 -10.43
C SER A 103 15.32 -22.07 -9.01
N SER A 104 16.41 -21.32 -8.82
CA SER A 104 16.91 -21.02 -7.47
C SER A 104 15.97 -20.13 -6.67
N ALA A 105 15.26 -19.21 -7.34
CA ALA A 105 14.22 -18.41 -6.69
C ALA A 105 13.06 -19.28 -6.19
N VAL A 106 12.57 -20.21 -7.02
CA VAL A 106 11.50 -21.16 -6.67
C VAL A 106 11.93 -22.05 -5.50
N ASP A 107 13.14 -22.61 -5.55
CA ASP A 107 13.64 -23.48 -4.48
C ASP A 107 13.76 -22.71 -3.14
N ALA A 108 14.19 -21.45 -3.17
CA ALA A 108 14.28 -20.61 -1.97
C ALA A 108 12.91 -20.20 -1.42
N LEU A 109 11.97 -19.79 -2.29
CA LEU A 109 10.60 -19.46 -1.87
C LEU A 109 9.86 -20.69 -1.33
N HIS A 110 10.14 -21.89 -1.87
CA HIS A 110 9.60 -23.14 -1.36
C HIS A 110 10.03 -23.39 0.10
N GLU A 111 11.32 -23.22 0.41
CA GLU A 111 11.80 -23.31 1.79
C GLU A 111 11.21 -22.23 2.70
N ILE A 112 10.96 -21.02 2.18
CA ILE A 112 10.27 -19.99 2.95
C ILE A 112 8.84 -20.41 3.27
N TYR A 113 8.04 -20.84 2.29
CA TYR A 113 6.64 -21.25 2.51
C TYR A 113 6.49 -22.44 3.45
N LYS A 114 7.53 -23.27 3.58
CA LYS A 114 7.57 -24.37 4.54
C LYS A 114 7.79 -23.90 5.99
N ASN A 115 8.49 -22.79 6.20
CA ASN A 115 9.00 -22.38 7.52
C ASN A 115 8.45 -21.02 8.03
N ALA A 116 7.87 -20.21 7.16
CA ALA A 116 7.22 -18.95 7.50
C ALA A 116 5.73 -19.15 7.82
N SER A 117 5.13 -18.21 8.55
CA SER A 117 3.73 -18.25 8.97
C SER A 117 3.16 -16.84 9.12
N PHE A 118 1.93 -16.63 8.62
CA PHE A 118 1.17 -15.39 8.84
C PHE A 118 0.67 -15.21 10.27
N HIS A 119 0.74 -16.26 11.09
CA HIS A 119 0.40 -16.22 12.51
C HIS A 119 1.66 -16.33 13.40
N GLY A 120 2.84 -16.37 12.79
CA GLY A 120 4.13 -16.46 13.48
C GLY A 120 4.55 -15.14 14.12
N ASP A 121 5.83 -15.06 14.51
CA ASP A 121 6.44 -13.79 14.95
C ASP A 121 6.52 -12.76 13.80
N SER A 122 6.88 -11.51 14.12
CA SER A 122 6.93 -10.42 13.13
C SER A 122 7.85 -10.72 11.94
N ILE A 123 8.97 -11.42 12.16
CA ILE A 123 9.91 -11.82 11.11
C ILE A 123 9.28 -12.85 10.18
N GLN A 124 8.63 -13.87 10.74
CA GLN A 124 7.92 -14.87 9.94
C GLN A 124 6.82 -14.23 9.08
N ARG A 125 6.06 -13.28 9.63
CA ARG A 125 4.98 -12.60 8.92
C ARG A 125 5.52 -11.71 7.79
N VAL A 126 6.52 -10.85 8.07
CA VAL A 126 7.09 -9.98 7.03
C VAL A 126 7.72 -10.80 5.91
N VAL A 127 8.45 -11.88 6.24
CA VAL A 127 9.03 -12.78 5.24
C VAL A 127 7.95 -13.47 4.40
N ALA A 128 6.84 -13.90 5.00
CA ALA A 128 5.74 -14.52 4.27
C ALA A 128 5.11 -13.55 3.24
N TYR A 129 4.86 -12.29 3.61
CA TYR A 129 4.32 -11.29 2.69
C TYR A 129 5.29 -10.92 1.57
N PHE A 130 6.58 -10.77 1.87
CA PHE A 130 7.59 -10.55 0.82
C PHE A 130 7.76 -11.75 -0.09
N ALA A 131 7.73 -12.98 0.43
CA ALA A 131 7.79 -14.18 -0.39
C ALA A 131 6.57 -14.28 -1.32
N ASP A 132 5.37 -13.95 -0.83
CA ASP A 132 4.17 -13.82 -1.67
C ASP A 132 4.36 -12.79 -2.78
N ALA A 133 4.87 -11.61 -2.44
CA ALA A 133 5.13 -10.54 -3.41
C ALA A 133 6.21 -10.89 -4.44
N LEU A 134 7.29 -11.56 -4.04
CA LEU A 134 8.35 -12.02 -4.95
C LEU A 134 7.86 -13.09 -5.91
N SER A 135 6.95 -13.96 -5.46
CA SER A 135 6.40 -15.05 -6.29
C SER A 135 5.64 -14.53 -7.51
N VAL A 136 5.09 -13.32 -7.45
CA VAL A 136 4.38 -12.65 -8.57
C VAL A 136 5.30 -12.39 -9.76
N ARG A 137 6.61 -12.17 -9.51
CA ARG A 137 7.60 -11.89 -10.56
C ARG A 137 8.08 -13.13 -11.33
N ILE A 138 7.69 -14.32 -10.89
CA ILE A 138 8.12 -15.58 -11.52
C ILE A 138 7.31 -15.90 -12.78
N PRO A 139 5.95 -15.95 -12.74
CA PRO A 139 5.17 -16.19 -13.94
C PRO A 139 5.18 -14.96 -14.85
N SER A 140 5.04 -15.19 -16.16
CA SER A 140 4.77 -14.09 -17.09
C SER A 140 3.48 -13.35 -16.69
N PRO A 141 3.40 -12.01 -16.79
CA PRO A 141 2.17 -11.25 -16.54
C PRO A 141 0.97 -11.67 -17.39
N ARG A 142 1.21 -12.38 -18.52
CA ARG A 142 0.17 -12.93 -19.39
C ARG A 142 -0.32 -14.32 -18.96
N SER A 143 0.29 -14.91 -17.94
CA SER A 143 -0.07 -16.24 -17.44
C SER A 143 -1.33 -16.18 -16.57
N PRO A 144 -2.29 -17.11 -16.74
CA PRO A 144 -3.40 -17.25 -15.80
C PRO A 144 -2.96 -17.43 -14.34
N LEU A 145 -1.76 -17.99 -14.12
CA LEU A 145 -1.19 -18.17 -12.79
C LEU A 145 -0.86 -16.84 -12.11
N TYR A 146 -0.44 -15.83 -12.88
CA TYR A 146 -0.19 -14.49 -12.34
C TYR A 146 -1.46 -13.92 -11.68
N HIS A 147 -2.60 -13.99 -12.38
CA HIS A 147 -3.89 -13.53 -11.85
C HIS A 147 -4.37 -14.29 -10.62
N SER A 148 -3.93 -15.54 -10.42
CA SER A 148 -4.27 -16.31 -9.21
C SER A 148 -3.49 -15.89 -7.97
N ILE A 149 -2.31 -15.26 -8.15
CA ILE A 149 -1.43 -14.81 -7.05
C ILE A 149 -1.70 -13.33 -6.74
N VAL A 150 -2.00 -12.54 -7.77
CA VAL A 150 -2.35 -11.12 -7.68
C VAL A 150 -3.86 -10.98 -7.44
N VAL A 151 -4.29 -11.35 -6.24
CA VAL A 151 -5.62 -11.00 -5.73
C VAL A 151 -5.48 -9.71 -4.95
N SER A 152 -6.10 -8.64 -5.46
CA SER A 152 -6.22 -7.37 -4.72
C SER A 152 -7.39 -7.45 -3.74
N PRO A 153 -7.30 -6.77 -2.58
CA PRO A 153 -8.44 -6.66 -1.68
C PRO A 153 -9.60 -5.92 -2.37
N THR A 154 -10.82 -6.25 -1.96
CA THR A 154 -12.02 -5.47 -2.31
C THR A 154 -11.93 -4.05 -1.73
N PRO A 155 -12.64 -3.06 -2.30
CA PRO A 155 -12.70 -1.71 -1.72
C PRO A 155 -13.10 -1.69 -0.24
N GLU A 156 -14.02 -2.56 0.16
CA GLU A 156 -14.48 -2.70 1.54
C GLU A 156 -13.40 -3.27 2.47
N GLU A 157 -12.65 -4.29 2.02
CA GLU A 157 -11.50 -4.83 2.75
C GLU A 157 -10.37 -3.80 2.88
N GLU A 158 -10.10 -3.03 1.83
CA GLU A 158 -9.09 -1.97 1.83
C GLU A 158 -9.48 -0.84 2.79
N PHE A 159 -10.74 -0.41 2.76
CA PHE A 159 -11.28 0.60 3.67
C PHE A 159 -11.26 0.12 5.14
N SER A 160 -11.65 -1.13 5.39
CA SER A 160 -11.63 -1.72 6.74
C SER A 160 -10.21 -1.77 7.30
N ALA A 161 -9.26 -2.29 6.53
CA ALA A 161 -7.86 -2.39 6.93
C ALA A 161 -7.23 -1.02 7.17
N PHE A 162 -7.51 -0.03 6.30
CA PHE A 162 -7.06 1.34 6.52
C PHE A 162 -7.63 1.94 7.82
N THR A 163 -8.92 1.72 8.07
CA THR A 163 -9.60 2.20 9.28
C THR A 163 -9.01 1.59 10.55
N GLU A 164 -8.78 0.27 10.55
CA GLU A 164 -8.14 -0.45 11.65
C GLU A 164 -6.72 0.04 11.88
N PHE A 165 -5.95 0.26 10.81
CA PHE A 165 -4.58 0.73 10.92
C PHE A 165 -4.52 2.15 11.49
N TYR A 166 -5.40 3.05 11.04
CA TYR A 166 -5.52 4.41 11.57
C TYR A 166 -5.86 4.43 13.06
N ARG A 167 -6.58 3.41 13.55
CA ARG A 167 -6.95 3.26 14.97
C ARG A 167 -5.79 2.67 15.78
N ALA A 168 -5.18 1.61 15.29
CA ALA A 168 -4.15 0.84 15.99
C ALA A 168 -2.82 1.58 16.08
N SER A 169 -2.41 2.28 15.03
CA SER A 169 -1.10 2.93 14.93
C SER A 169 -1.19 4.46 14.82
N PRO A 170 -0.26 5.22 15.43
CA PRO A 170 -0.17 6.67 15.21
C PRO A 170 0.28 7.06 13.80
N TYR A 171 0.73 6.11 12.96
CA TYR A 171 1.43 6.40 11.70
C TYR A 171 0.74 7.46 10.82
N TYR A 172 -0.51 7.22 10.41
CA TYR A 172 -1.27 8.18 9.60
C TYR A 172 -1.73 9.40 10.40
N GLN A 173 -2.13 9.21 11.66
CA GLN A 173 -2.56 10.31 12.53
C GLN A 173 -1.44 11.35 12.71
N PHE A 174 -0.20 10.88 12.78
CA PHE A 174 0.98 11.71 12.90
C PHE A 174 1.17 12.57 11.66
N ALA A 175 1.11 11.98 10.47
CA ALA A 175 1.21 12.73 9.22
C ALA A 175 0.07 13.76 9.12
N HIS A 176 -1.17 13.33 9.30
CA HIS A 176 -2.35 14.17 9.14
C HIS A 176 -2.43 15.31 10.14
N PHE A 177 -2.18 15.07 11.44
CA PHE A 177 -2.30 16.11 12.45
C PHE A 177 -1.14 17.10 12.40
N THR A 178 0.06 16.63 12.03
CA THR A 178 1.21 17.52 11.83
C THR A 178 0.99 18.41 10.60
N ALA A 179 0.50 17.83 9.49
CA ALA A 179 0.06 18.57 8.31
C ALA A 179 -0.99 19.63 8.67
N ASN A 180 -2.09 19.22 9.29
CA ASN A 180 -3.20 20.11 9.61
C ASN A 180 -2.79 21.24 10.56
N GLN A 181 -1.87 21.01 11.49
CA GLN A 181 -1.34 22.07 12.36
C GLN A 181 -0.59 23.15 11.55
N ALA A 182 0.23 22.75 10.57
CA ALA A 182 0.90 23.70 9.67
C ALA A 182 -0.10 24.45 8.76
N ILE A 183 -1.14 23.76 8.28
CA ILE A 183 -2.21 24.36 7.47
C ILE A 183 -2.95 25.45 8.26
N VAL A 184 -3.31 25.17 9.51
CA VAL A 184 -3.94 26.14 10.41
C VAL A 184 -3.05 27.36 10.62
N GLU A 185 -1.74 27.17 10.80
CA GLU A 185 -0.80 28.27 10.98
C GLU A 185 -0.62 29.11 9.71
N ALA A 186 -0.56 28.48 8.54
CA ALA A 186 -0.53 29.20 7.26
C ALA A 186 -1.79 30.06 7.09
N PHE A 187 -2.96 29.53 7.46
CA PHE A 187 -4.20 30.30 7.45
C PHE A 187 -4.19 31.48 8.43
N GLU A 188 -3.67 31.30 9.66
CA GLU A 188 -3.53 32.37 10.65
C GLU A 188 -2.56 33.47 10.19
N ASN A 189 -1.42 33.09 9.62
CA ASN A 189 -0.40 34.03 9.12
C ASN A 189 -0.92 34.92 7.99
N GLU A 190 -1.99 34.51 7.32
CA GLU A 190 -2.59 35.21 6.20
C GLU A 190 -3.93 35.90 6.53
N GLU A 191 -4.30 36.01 7.82
CA GLU A 191 -5.61 36.54 8.26
C GLU A 191 -5.99 37.87 7.57
N LYS A 192 -4.99 38.73 7.30
CA LYS A 192 -5.20 40.04 6.66
C LYS A 192 -5.55 39.97 5.16
N ARG A 193 -5.22 38.87 4.47
CA ARG A 193 -5.35 38.73 3.01
C ARG A 193 -6.31 37.63 2.57
N ASN A 194 -6.56 36.63 3.41
CA ASN A 194 -7.35 35.46 3.04
C ASN A 194 -8.87 35.66 3.23
N GLY A 195 -9.31 36.75 3.88
CA GLY A 195 -10.72 37.06 4.05
C GLY A 195 -11.55 35.93 4.68
N GLY A 196 -10.93 35.10 5.52
CA GLY A 196 -11.57 33.93 6.13
C GLY A 196 -11.70 32.72 5.20
N ARG A 197 -11.06 32.69 4.03
CA ARG A 197 -11.10 31.59 3.06
C ARG A 197 -9.80 30.77 3.06
N ILE A 198 -9.95 29.46 3.03
CA ILE A 198 -8.86 28.50 2.82
C ILE A 198 -9.26 27.50 1.73
N HIS A 199 -8.35 27.26 0.78
CA HIS A 199 -8.51 26.27 -0.27
C HIS A 199 -7.37 25.26 -0.18
N VAL A 200 -7.69 24.01 0.12
CA VAL A 200 -6.75 22.89 0.16
C VAL A 200 -6.89 22.06 -1.12
N ILE A 201 -5.77 21.77 -1.77
CA ILE A 201 -5.67 20.81 -2.88
C ILE A 201 -4.97 19.56 -2.34
N ASP A 202 -5.68 18.44 -2.28
CA ASP A 202 -5.17 17.16 -1.82
C ASP A 202 -5.00 16.19 -2.99
N PHE A 203 -3.75 15.81 -3.29
CA PHE A 203 -3.43 14.95 -4.42
C PHE A 203 -3.79 13.47 -4.19
N ASP A 204 -4.12 13.08 -2.96
CA ASP A 204 -4.64 11.76 -2.66
C ASP A 204 -5.61 11.79 -1.48
N VAL A 205 -6.85 12.19 -1.75
CA VAL A 205 -7.88 12.34 -0.70
C VAL A 205 -8.23 11.01 -0.04
N SER A 206 -8.06 9.90 -0.77
CA SER A 206 -8.34 8.55 -0.30
C SER A 206 -9.70 8.52 0.42
N TYR A 207 -9.73 8.07 1.67
CA TYR A 207 -10.94 7.96 2.48
C TYR A 207 -11.30 9.22 3.28
N GLY A 208 -10.53 10.31 3.15
CA GLY A 208 -10.80 11.62 3.76
C GLY A 208 -10.43 11.75 5.25
N PHE A 209 -9.70 10.80 5.84
CA PHE A 209 -9.46 10.73 7.29
C PHE A 209 -8.64 11.91 7.86
N GLN A 210 -7.87 12.62 7.03
CA GLN A 210 -7.12 13.80 7.45
C GLN A 210 -8.05 14.95 7.83
N TRP A 211 -9.10 15.18 7.04
CA TRP A 211 -9.82 16.45 6.98
C TRP A 211 -10.76 16.76 8.15
N PRO A 212 -11.42 15.79 8.83
CA PRO A 212 -12.27 16.08 9.98
C PRO A 212 -11.57 16.88 11.08
N SER A 213 -10.30 16.60 11.37
CA SER A 213 -9.54 17.33 12.39
C SER A 213 -9.22 18.78 11.99
N LEU A 214 -8.98 19.05 10.70
CA LEU A 214 -8.82 20.40 10.18
C LEU A 214 -10.15 21.16 10.22
N ILE A 215 -11.24 20.52 9.76
CA ILE A 215 -12.60 21.06 9.79
C ILE A 215 -12.96 21.50 11.21
N GLN A 216 -12.75 20.64 12.21
CA GLN A 216 -13.00 20.97 13.61
C GLN A 216 -12.13 22.14 14.09
N SER A 217 -10.82 22.10 13.81
CA SER A 217 -9.89 23.15 14.25
C SER A 217 -10.22 24.53 13.68
N LEU A 218 -10.71 24.59 12.44
CA LEU A 218 -11.18 25.82 11.81
C LEU A 218 -12.54 26.23 12.35
N SER A 219 -13.47 25.30 12.57
CA SER A 219 -14.76 25.58 13.19
C SER A 219 -14.61 26.19 14.59
N ASP A 220 -13.68 25.68 15.40
CA ASP A 220 -13.42 26.19 16.76
C ASP A 220 -12.85 27.61 16.75
N LYS A 221 -12.20 28.02 15.65
CA LYS A 221 -11.67 29.37 15.44
C LYS A 221 -12.68 30.33 14.82
N ALA A 222 -13.66 29.80 14.09
CA ALA A 222 -14.69 30.59 13.45
C ALA A 222 -15.63 31.22 14.49
N SER A 223 -16.22 32.35 14.12
CA SER A 223 -17.25 33.00 14.94
C SER A 223 -18.32 33.60 14.03
N SER A 224 -19.46 33.99 14.60
CA SER A 224 -20.53 34.63 13.83
C SER A 224 -20.09 35.94 13.17
N SER A 225 -19.13 36.66 13.75
CA SER A 225 -18.57 37.90 13.19
C SER A 225 -17.39 37.67 12.24
N LYS A 226 -16.77 36.49 12.29
CA LYS A 226 -15.66 36.05 11.43
C LYS A 226 -15.89 34.59 10.99
N PRO A 227 -16.81 34.34 10.05
CA PRO A 227 -17.01 33.00 9.52
C PRO A 227 -15.80 32.55 8.71
N ILE A 228 -15.57 31.24 8.66
CA ILE A 228 -14.49 30.64 7.86
C ILE A 228 -15.11 29.83 6.72
N SER A 229 -14.50 29.89 5.54
CA SER A 229 -14.85 29.08 4.38
C SER A 229 -13.69 28.15 4.05
N LEU A 230 -13.94 26.85 4.10
CA LEU A 230 -13.00 25.80 3.74
C LEU A 230 -13.46 25.11 2.46
N ARG A 231 -12.63 25.19 1.43
CA ARG A 231 -12.75 24.38 0.22
C ARG A 231 -11.67 23.31 0.18
N ILE A 232 -12.05 22.08 -0.10
CA ILE A 232 -11.11 20.98 -0.38
C ILE A 232 -11.35 20.50 -1.81
N THR A 233 -10.31 20.56 -2.63
CA THR A 233 -10.27 19.86 -3.93
C THR A 233 -9.44 18.59 -3.74
N GLY A 234 -10.08 17.42 -3.82
CA GLY A 234 -9.45 16.13 -3.54
C GLY A 234 -9.34 15.26 -4.79
N PHE A 235 -8.15 14.70 -5.03
CA PHE A 235 -7.92 13.73 -6.10
C PHE A 235 -8.11 12.30 -5.61
N GLY A 236 -8.94 11.52 -6.30
CA GLY A 236 -9.29 10.14 -5.94
C GLY A 236 -9.10 9.15 -7.08
N ARG A 237 -9.13 7.86 -6.78
CA ARG A 237 -8.89 6.78 -7.76
C ARG A 237 -10.12 6.39 -8.59
N SER A 238 -11.32 6.63 -8.06
CA SER A 238 -12.59 6.33 -8.71
C SER A 238 -13.64 7.39 -8.33
N VAL A 239 -14.74 7.41 -9.09
CA VAL A 239 -15.88 8.27 -8.77
C VAL A 239 -16.51 7.84 -7.44
N ASP A 240 -16.70 6.54 -7.23
CA ASP A 240 -17.28 5.99 -5.99
C ASP A 240 -16.47 6.39 -4.75
N GLU A 241 -15.13 6.32 -4.81
CA GLU A 241 -14.24 6.76 -3.70
C GLU A 241 -14.46 8.24 -3.37
N LEU A 242 -14.58 9.08 -4.40
CA LEU A 242 -14.78 10.52 -4.25
C LEU A 242 -16.17 10.84 -3.68
N GLU A 243 -17.22 10.19 -4.16
CA GLU A 243 -18.60 10.39 -3.69
C GLU A 243 -18.74 9.96 -2.21
N GLU A 244 -18.16 8.83 -1.83
CA GLU A 244 -18.16 8.38 -0.44
C GLU A 244 -17.39 9.33 0.49
N THR A 245 -16.22 9.79 0.04
CA THR A 245 -15.40 10.74 0.80
C THR A 245 -16.08 12.09 0.92
N GLU A 246 -16.70 12.60 -0.15
CA GLU A 246 -17.53 13.80 -0.11
C GLU A 246 -18.65 13.67 0.92
N MET A 247 -19.43 12.58 0.84
CA MET A 247 -20.53 12.31 1.75
C MET A 247 -20.05 12.32 3.22
N ARG A 248 -18.95 11.62 3.53
CA ARG A 248 -18.37 11.58 4.89
C ARG A 248 -17.98 12.98 5.37
N LEU A 249 -17.29 13.77 4.54
CA LEU A 249 -16.79 15.09 4.91
C LEU A 249 -17.89 16.14 5.04
N VAL A 250 -18.85 16.17 4.11
CA VAL A 250 -20.01 17.07 4.15
C VAL A 250 -20.87 16.76 5.38
N ASN A 251 -21.13 15.47 5.66
CA ASN A 251 -21.88 15.07 6.85
C ASN A 251 -21.17 15.52 8.14
N PHE A 252 -19.85 15.34 8.24
CA PHE A 252 -19.07 15.81 9.38
C PHE A 252 -19.13 17.33 9.52
N ALA A 253 -18.91 18.06 8.42
CA ALA A 253 -18.91 19.53 8.42
C ALA A 253 -20.28 20.15 8.70
N SER A 254 -21.39 19.42 8.47
CA SER A 254 -22.73 19.92 8.77
C SER A 254 -22.96 20.22 10.26
N GLY A 255 -22.16 19.62 11.16
CA GLY A 255 -22.17 19.91 12.59
C GLY A 255 -21.38 21.16 13.01
N CYS A 256 -20.63 21.79 12.09
CA CYS A 256 -19.73 22.90 12.39
C CYS A 256 -20.41 24.26 12.18
N ASN A 257 -20.77 24.93 13.27
CA ASN A 257 -21.36 26.27 13.21
C ASN A 257 -20.32 27.31 12.74
N ASN A 258 -20.73 28.22 11.85
CA ASN A 258 -19.90 29.31 11.30
C ASN A 258 -18.74 28.87 10.39
N LEU A 259 -18.71 27.60 9.98
CA LEU A 259 -17.82 27.09 8.94
C LEU A 259 -18.62 26.76 7.67
N PHE A 260 -18.27 27.38 6.55
CA PHE A 260 -18.78 26.99 5.23
C PHE A 260 -17.83 25.97 4.63
N PHE A 261 -18.32 24.76 4.37
CA PHE A 261 -17.52 23.69 3.80
C PHE A 261 -17.94 23.38 2.36
N LYS A 262 -16.96 23.19 1.47
CA LYS A 262 -17.17 22.72 0.12
C LYS A 262 -16.12 21.68 -0.25
N PHE A 263 -16.57 20.57 -0.81
CA PHE A 263 -15.70 19.56 -1.42
C PHE A 263 -15.83 19.60 -2.95
N GLU A 264 -14.75 19.24 -3.64
CA GLU A 264 -14.71 19.03 -5.09
C GLU A 264 -13.80 17.83 -5.38
N GLY A 265 -14.40 16.73 -5.85
CA GLY A 265 -13.66 15.54 -6.25
C GLY A 265 -13.14 15.64 -7.69
N ILE A 266 -11.90 15.22 -7.91
CA ILE A 266 -11.29 15.13 -9.24
C ILE A 266 -10.68 13.74 -9.43
N LEU A 267 -10.98 13.08 -10.55
CA LEU A 267 -10.41 11.76 -10.84
C LEU A 267 -8.91 11.89 -11.17
N ARG A 268 -8.07 11.11 -10.50
CA ARG A 268 -6.61 11.09 -10.73
C ARG A 268 -6.32 10.71 -12.19
N GLY A 269 -5.41 11.46 -12.81
CA GLY A 269 -5.01 11.24 -14.22
C GLY A 269 -5.99 11.79 -15.27
N SER A 270 -7.16 12.30 -14.88
CA SER A 270 -8.16 12.84 -15.83
C SER A 270 -7.95 14.32 -16.19
N SER A 271 -7.27 15.08 -15.35
CA SER A 271 -7.10 16.52 -15.48
C SER A 271 -5.68 16.95 -15.12
N THR A 272 -5.20 17.99 -15.78
CA THR A 272 -3.96 18.65 -15.36
C THR A 272 -4.27 19.57 -14.19
N CYS A 273 -3.32 19.83 -13.27
CA CYS A 273 -3.57 20.76 -12.17
C CYS A 273 -3.92 22.19 -12.64
N ASN A 274 -3.71 22.51 -13.92
CA ASN A 274 -4.15 23.77 -14.54
C ASN A 274 -5.68 23.90 -14.62
N ASP A 275 -6.42 22.79 -14.54
CA ASP A 275 -7.89 22.79 -14.60
C ASP A 275 -8.53 23.08 -13.23
N ILE A 276 -7.74 23.14 -12.16
CA ILE A 276 -8.21 23.38 -10.80
C ILE A 276 -8.66 24.85 -10.66
N ARG A 277 -9.92 25.04 -10.30
CA ARG A 277 -10.48 26.38 -10.05
C ARG A 277 -9.99 26.91 -8.71
N ILE A 278 -8.91 27.69 -8.72
CA ILE A 278 -8.36 28.34 -7.53
C ILE A 278 -9.32 29.42 -7.01
N GLU A 279 -9.60 29.39 -5.71
CA GLU A 279 -10.40 30.42 -5.06
C GLU A 279 -9.58 31.70 -4.86
N LYS A 280 -10.14 32.85 -5.27
CA LYS A 280 -9.43 34.13 -5.12
C LYS A 280 -9.44 34.58 -3.66
N TYR A 281 -8.33 35.19 -3.24
CA TYR A 281 -8.18 35.73 -1.88
C TYR A 281 -8.42 34.65 -0.82
N SER A 282 -7.87 33.46 -1.01
CA SER A 282 -7.83 32.38 -0.01
C SER A 282 -6.39 32.01 0.30
N THR A 283 -6.15 31.47 1.49
CA THR A 283 -4.90 30.73 1.77
C THR A 283 -4.93 29.45 0.95
N LEU A 284 -4.06 29.34 -0.05
CA LEU A 284 -3.98 28.18 -0.94
C LEU A 284 -2.95 27.20 -0.39
N VAL A 285 -3.38 25.97 -0.12
CA VAL A 285 -2.53 24.92 0.44
C VAL A 285 -2.52 23.73 -0.49
N VAL A 286 -1.36 23.13 -0.69
CA VAL A 286 -1.21 21.88 -1.42
C VAL A 286 -0.73 20.79 -0.47
N ASN A 287 -1.46 19.67 -0.41
CA ASN A 287 -1.20 18.54 0.48
C ASN A 287 -0.66 17.35 -0.34
N LEU A 288 0.61 17.00 -0.11
CA LEU A 288 1.33 15.89 -0.72
C LEU A 288 1.73 14.87 0.36
N VAL A 289 0.74 14.29 1.02
CA VAL A 289 0.97 13.25 2.04
C VAL A 289 0.97 11.88 1.37
N PHE A 290 2.12 11.20 1.35
CA PHE A 290 2.37 9.90 0.73
C PHE A 290 1.95 9.83 -0.75
N TYR A 291 2.23 10.90 -1.52
CA TYR A 291 1.77 11.02 -2.91
C TYR A 291 2.91 10.94 -3.93
N LEU A 292 4.02 11.65 -3.73
CA LEU A 292 5.06 11.76 -4.75
C LEU A 292 5.70 10.41 -5.09
N GLN A 293 5.81 9.50 -4.10
CA GLN A 293 6.32 8.14 -4.33
C GLN A 293 5.38 7.25 -5.17
N LYS A 294 4.12 7.65 -5.38
CA LYS A 294 3.15 6.94 -6.24
C LYS A 294 3.31 7.31 -7.72
N LEU A 295 4.07 8.35 -8.04
CA LEU A 295 4.33 8.76 -9.42
C LEU A 295 5.30 7.79 -10.08
N SER A 296 5.07 7.52 -11.37
CA SER A 296 5.74 6.45 -12.10
C SER A 296 7.14 6.86 -12.56
N SER A 297 7.43 8.15 -12.63
CA SER A 297 8.73 8.64 -13.11
C SER A 297 9.20 9.92 -12.44
N SER A 298 10.51 10.15 -12.49
CA SER A 298 11.13 11.40 -12.04
C SER A 298 10.65 12.62 -12.85
N ASN A 299 10.28 12.43 -14.12
CA ASN A 299 9.76 13.50 -14.98
C ASN A 299 8.34 13.87 -14.56
N GLU A 300 7.47 12.89 -14.36
CA GLU A 300 6.11 13.11 -13.86
C GLU A 300 6.11 13.83 -12.50
N MET A 301 7.05 13.48 -11.62
CA MET A 301 7.26 14.19 -10.35
C MET A 301 7.69 15.65 -10.58
N HIS A 302 8.65 15.90 -11.46
CA HIS A 302 9.10 17.26 -11.77
C HIS A 302 7.97 18.11 -12.36
N ASP A 303 7.23 17.57 -13.33
CA ASP A 303 6.11 18.26 -13.99
C ASP A 303 4.97 18.55 -13.00
N THR A 304 4.69 17.60 -12.10
CA THR A 304 3.72 17.80 -11.02
C THR A 304 4.14 18.94 -10.10
N LEU A 305 5.39 18.94 -9.63
CA LEU A 305 5.91 19.99 -8.76
C LEU A 305 5.94 21.35 -9.47
N ALA A 306 6.34 21.39 -10.75
CA ALA A 306 6.34 22.61 -11.54
C ALA A 306 4.93 23.18 -11.71
N THR A 307 3.93 22.31 -11.90
CA THR A 307 2.54 22.72 -11.98
C THR A 307 2.05 23.25 -10.63
N ILE A 308 2.36 22.58 -9.52
CA ILE A 308 2.05 23.05 -8.16
C ILE A 308 2.67 24.43 -7.91
N HIS A 309 3.93 24.62 -8.27
CA HIS A 309 4.62 25.90 -8.12
C HIS A 309 3.94 27.02 -8.91
N SER A 310 3.44 26.72 -10.11
CA SER A 310 2.70 27.69 -10.94
C SER A 310 1.38 28.19 -10.32
N LEU A 311 0.80 27.43 -9.37
CA LEU A 311 -0.38 27.84 -8.62
C LEU A 311 -0.07 28.89 -7.54
N HIS A 312 1.20 29.14 -7.24
CA HIS A 312 1.66 30.04 -6.17
C HIS A 312 1.01 29.73 -4.80
N PRO A 313 1.08 28.47 -4.31
CA PRO A 313 0.49 28.11 -3.02
C PRO A 313 1.16 28.88 -1.88
N SER A 314 0.39 29.13 -0.83
CA SER A 314 0.86 29.68 0.45
C SER A 314 1.70 28.69 1.25
N LEU A 315 1.41 27.39 1.09
CA LEU A 315 2.07 26.29 1.78
C LEU A 315 1.95 25.02 0.94
N VAL A 316 3.05 24.28 0.81
CA VAL A 316 3.06 22.89 0.34
C VAL A 316 3.46 21.98 1.50
N VAL A 317 2.55 21.10 1.90
CA VAL A 317 2.84 20.06 2.89
C VAL A 317 3.37 18.83 2.17
N LEU A 318 4.60 18.39 2.48
CA LEU A 318 5.19 17.19 1.92
C LEU A 318 5.55 16.21 3.04
N ILE A 319 4.87 15.06 3.07
CA ILE A 319 5.16 14.00 4.04
C ILE A 319 5.31 12.70 3.25
N GLU A 320 6.49 12.09 3.32
CA GLU A 320 6.79 10.86 2.58
C GLU A 320 7.36 9.77 3.51
N ARG A 321 7.42 8.55 2.99
CA ARG A 321 8.07 7.44 3.70
C ARG A 321 9.57 7.66 3.73
N GLU A 322 10.19 7.37 4.88
CA GLU A 322 11.64 7.30 5.00
C GLU A 322 12.17 6.18 4.11
N GLY A 323 12.92 6.54 3.07
CA GLY A 323 13.46 5.61 2.07
C GLY A 323 14.40 6.37 1.15
N ASN A 324 15.52 5.74 0.77
CA ASN A 324 16.48 6.39 -0.10
C ASN A 324 15.89 6.46 -1.52
N GLN A 325 15.41 7.66 -1.85
CA GLN A 325 15.13 8.19 -3.17
C GLN A 325 15.70 7.34 -4.32
N SER A 326 14.80 6.68 -5.04
CA SER A 326 15.06 5.95 -6.30
C SER A 326 16.22 4.94 -6.22
N PRO A 327 16.02 3.77 -5.59
CA PRO A 327 17.04 2.75 -5.53
C PRO A 327 17.33 2.21 -6.95
N ARG A 328 18.61 2.21 -7.33
CA ARG A 328 19.09 1.96 -8.71
C ARG A 328 18.83 0.54 -9.23
N SER A 329 18.42 -0.38 -8.37
CA SER A 329 18.18 -1.78 -8.71
C SER A 329 17.02 -2.33 -7.89
N PHE A 330 16.33 -3.33 -8.45
CA PHE A 330 15.34 -4.12 -7.74
C PHE A 330 15.81 -4.56 -6.35
N VAL A 331 17.03 -5.08 -6.23
CA VAL A 331 17.57 -5.55 -4.94
C VAL A 331 17.66 -4.43 -3.90
N SER A 332 18.04 -3.20 -4.31
CA SER A 332 18.07 -2.05 -3.39
C SER A 332 16.67 -1.65 -2.96
N ARG A 333 15.70 -1.61 -3.89
CA ARG A 333 14.27 -1.35 -3.59
C ARG A 333 13.71 -2.38 -2.62
N PHE A 334 14.01 -3.66 -2.87
CA PHE A 334 13.65 -4.77 -2.01
C PHE A 334 14.22 -4.60 -0.61
N MET A 335 15.52 -4.31 -0.48
CA MET A 335 16.18 -4.14 0.82
C MET A 335 15.58 -2.98 1.61
N GLU A 336 15.41 -1.82 1.01
CA GLU A 336 14.82 -0.65 1.68
C GLU A 336 13.37 -0.91 2.11
N SER A 337 12.58 -1.53 1.23
CA SER A 337 11.21 -1.94 1.56
C SER A 337 11.20 -2.93 2.72
N LEU A 338 12.10 -3.92 2.72
CA LEU A 338 12.17 -4.93 3.78
C LEU A 338 12.46 -4.29 5.15
N HIS A 339 13.38 -3.32 5.21
CA HIS A 339 13.66 -2.60 6.44
C HIS A 339 12.46 -1.79 6.92
N TYR A 340 11.80 -1.06 6.02
CA TYR A 340 10.60 -0.28 6.34
C TYR A 340 9.47 -1.18 6.87
N TYR A 341 9.11 -2.22 6.12
CA TYR A 341 8.00 -3.09 6.51
C TYR A 341 8.34 -3.95 7.74
N ALA A 342 9.60 -4.37 7.95
CA ALA A 342 9.98 -5.02 9.20
C ALA A 342 9.66 -4.13 10.41
N ALA A 343 10.02 -2.84 10.36
CA ALA A 343 9.69 -1.88 11.42
C ALA A 343 8.17 -1.68 11.59
N MET A 344 7.40 -1.65 10.49
CA MET A 344 5.94 -1.55 10.56
C MET A 344 5.29 -2.79 11.19
N PHE A 345 5.76 -3.98 10.83
CA PHE A 345 5.27 -5.24 11.39
C PHE A 345 5.63 -5.38 12.88
N ASP A 346 6.84 -4.97 13.28
CA ASP A 346 7.25 -4.91 14.69
C ASP A 346 6.38 -3.92 15.47
N SER A 347 6.14 -2.72 14.94
CA SER A 347 5.26 -1.72 15.58
C SER A 347 3.82 -2.23 15.75
N LEU A 348 3.27 -2.91 14.73
CA LEU A 348 1.94 -3.52 14.84
C LEU A 348 1.92 -4.67 15.85
N ASN A 349 3.01 -5.45 15.95
CA ASN A 349 3.14 -6.53 16.91
C ASN A 349 3.10 -6.02 18.37
N GLU A 350 3.56 -4.78 18.61
CA GLU A 350 3.44 -4.12 19.92
C GLU A 350 2.04 -3.55 20.18
N CYS A 351 1.32 -3.15 19.12
CA CYS A 351 0.00 -2.52 19.24
C CYS A 351 -1.17 -3.51 19.28
N LEU A 352 -1.02 -4.69 18.67
CA LEU A 352 -2.11 -5.66 18.49
C LEU A 352 -1.67 -7.08 18.87
N PRO A 353 -2.56 -7.86 19.54
CA PRO A 353 -2.27 -9.25 19.89
C PRO A 353 -1.98 -10.14 18.67
N PRO A 354 -1.23 -11.24 18.84
CA PRO A 354 -0.91 -12.14 17.74
C PRO A 354 -2.09 -12.82 17.04
N GLU A 355 -3.26 -12.88 17.68
CA GLU A 355 -4.48 -13.50 17.13
C GLU A 355 -5.52 -12.47 16.67
N SER A 356 -5.15 -11.19 16.59
CA SER A 356 -6.06 -10.12 16.21
C SER A 356 -6.45 -10.23 14.73
N VAL A 357 -7.76 -10.28 14.49
CA VAL A 357 -8.34 -10.24 13.15
C VAL A 357 -8.09 -8.90 12.47
N GLU A 358 -8.05 -7.82 13.25
CA GLU A 358 -7.70 -6.48 12.80
C GLU A 358 -6.24 -6.43 12.35
N ARG A 359 -5.31 -7.03 13.10
CA ARG A 359 -3.90 -7.14 12.69
C ARG A 359 -3.78 -7.88 11.37
N LEU A 360 -4.45 -9.03 11.24
CA LEU A 360 -4.42 -9.82 9.98
C LEU A 360 -4.99 -9.02 8.81
N SER A 361 -6.08 -8.28 9.03
CA SER A 361 -6.69 -7.40 8.03
C SER A 361 -5.74 -6.27 7.60
N ILE A 362 -5.09 -5.58 8.54
CA ILE A 362 -4.07 -4.55 8.26
C ILE A 362 -2.88 -5.15 7.49
N GLU A 363 -2.29 -6.23 8.01
CA GLU A 363 -1.10 -6.85 7.41
C GLU A 363 -1.40 -7.38 6.00
N LYS A 364 -2.59 -7.95 5.76
CA LYS A 364 -2.96 -8.52 4.46
C LYS A 364 -3.41 -7.48 3.45
N ASN A 365 -4.44 -6.71 3.81
CA ASN A 365 -5.18 -5.88 2.87
C ASN A 365 -4.57 -4.47 2.74
N HIS A 366 -3.74 -4.05 3.69
CA HIS A 366 -3.02 -2.78 3.63
C HIS A 366 -1.53 -2.98 3.34
N LEU A 367 -0.75 -3.50 4.29
CA LEU A 367 0.71 -3.61 4.14
C LEU A 367 1.12 -4.61 3.06
N GLY A 368 0.52 -5.81 3.05
CA GLY A 368 0.81 -6.88 2.09
C GLY A 368 0.47 -6.48 0.66
N ARG A 369 -0.64 -5.75 0.47
CA ARG A 369 -0.99 -5.13 -0.81
C ARG A 369 0.11 -4.18 -1.28
N GLU A 370 0.58 -3.28 -0.42
CA GLU A 370 1.64 -2.34 -0.80
C GLU A 370 2.98 -3.02 -1.07
N ILE A 371 3.37 -4.02 -0.26
CA ILE A 371 4.57 -4.84 -0.51
C ILE A 371 4.46 -5.48 -1.89
N LYS A 372 3.32 -6.09 -2.22
CA LYS A 372 3.08 -6.73 -3.51
C LYS A 372 3.19 -5.72 -4.66
N CYS A 373 2.53 -4.57 -4.56
CA CYS A 373 2.62 -3.50 -5.56
C CYS A 373 4.07 -3.01 -5.75
N GLY A 374 4.80 -2.78 -4.65
CA GLY A 374 6.18 -2.29 -4.71
C GLY A 374 7.16 -3.31 -5.33
N MET A 375 6.96 -4.60 -5.07
CA MET A 375 7.81 -5.65 -5.63
C MET A 375 7.46 -5.98 -7.08
N ASP A 376 6.22 -5.79 -7.52
CA ASP A 376 5.81 -6.07 -8.92
C ASP A 376 6.24 -4.97 -9.91
N GLN A 377 6.54 -3.77 -9.43
CA GLN A 377 7.00 -2.67 -10.30
C GLN A 377 8.22 -3.05 -11.16
N GLU A 378 8.12 -2.74 -12.45
CA GLU A 378 9.23 -2.85 -13.40
C GLU A 378 10.40 -1.94 -12.97
N ASP A 379 11.62 -2.37 -13.27
CA ASP A 379 12.80 -1.56 -13.00
C ASP A 379 12.83 -0.37 -13.96
N GLY A 380 12.75 0.84 -13.42
CA GLY A 380 12.89 2.05 -14.21
C GLY A 380 14.29 2.14 -14.84
N GLU A 381 14.36 2.40 -16.14
CA GLU A 381 15.62 2.71 -16.81
C GLU A 381 16.17 4.05 -16.29
N GLY A 382 17.33 4.05 -15.63
CA GLY A 382 17.95 5.34 -15.31
C GLY A 382 19.14 5.33 -14.36
N HIS A 383 20.31 5.62 -14.92
CA HIS A 383 21.48 6.11 -14.19
C HIS A 383 21.27 7.58 -13.74
N PHE A 384 20.32 7.84 -12.85
CA PHE A 384 20.14 9.19 -12.30
C PHE A 384 20.81 9.31 -10.92
N LYS A 385 21.37 10.50 -10.67
CA LYS A 385 21.93 10.86 -9.37
C LYS A 385 20.76 10.93 -8.39
N VAL A 386 20.86 10.18 -7.28
CA VAL A 386 19.87 10.19 -6.20
C VAL A 386 19.82 11.61 -5.65
N GLU A 387 18.72 12.29 -5.92
CA GLU A 387 18.47 13.66 -5.48
C GLU A 387 17.39 13.65 -4.42
N SER A 388 17.59 14.44 -3.37
CA SER A 388 16.63 14.53 -2.28
C SER A 388 15.31 15.15 -2.66
N LEU A 389 14.23 14.72 -2.00
CA LEU A 389 12.92 15.37 -2.16
C LEU A 389 13.07 16.88 -1.89
N LYS A 390 13.86 17.24 -0.88
CA LYS A 390 14.30 18.62 -0.63
C LYS A 390 14.93 19.27 -1.86
N GLN A 391 15.97 18.68 -2.44
CA GLN A 391 16.65 19.23 -3.60
C GLN A 391 15.71 19.35 -4.82
N ARG A 392 14.78 18.40 -4.99
CA ARG A 392 13.75 18.44 -6.04
C ARG A 392 12.77 19.60 -5.85
N MET A 393 12.34 19.85 -4.61
CA MET A 393 11.50 20.99 -4.25
C MET A 393 12.23 22.31 -4.52
N GLU A 394 13.48 22.44 -4.06
CA GLU A 394 14.33 23.63 -4.26
C GLU A 394 14.60 23.90 -5.75
N ARG A 395 14.81 22.85 -6.57
CA ARG A 395 15.03 23.00 -8.02
C ARG A 395 13.84 23.65 -8.73
N VAL A 396 12.63 23.37 -8.27
CA VAL A 396 11.41 23.92 -8.87
C VAL A 396 11.12 25.35 -8.37
N GLY A 397 11.74 25.75 -7.25
CA GLY A 397 11.64 27.10 -6.69
C GLY A 397 10.99 27.18 -5.32
N PHE A 398 10.68 26.05 -4.67
CA PHE A 398 10.19 26.04 -3.30
C PHE A 398 11.30 26.31 -2.29
N GLU A 399 10.94 26.88 -1.14
CA GLU A 399 11.86 27.16 -0.05
C GLU A 399 11.42 26.41 1.21
N GLU A 400 12.35 25.75 1.89
CA GLU A 400 12.02 25.00 3.11
C GLU A 400 11.49 25.91 4.23
N MET A 401 10.30 25.60 4.72
CA MET A 401 9.72 26.22 5.90
C MET A 401 10.09 25.43 7.16
N LYS A 402 10.70 26.11 8.13
CA LYS A 402 10.96 25.50 9.44
C LYS A 402 9.66 25.20 10.18
N LEU A 403 9.60 23.99 10.71
CA LEU A 403 8.55 23.55 11.61
C LEU A 403 8.41 24.45 12.84
N SER A 404 7.18 24.89 13.12
CA SER A 404 6.88 25.68 14.31
C SER A 404 6.90 24.83 15.58
N SER A 405 7.05 25.50 16.74
CA SER A 405 6.97 24.83 18.04
C SER A 405 5.61 24.19 18.30
N ARG A 406 4.52 24.75 17.74
CA ARG A 406 3.16 24.22 17.82
C ARG A 406 3.04 22.92 17.04
N THR A 407 3.50 22.89 15.79
CA THR A 407 3.53 21.69 14.95
C THR A 407 4.37 20.57 15.58
N VAL A 408 5.56 20.89 16.09
CA VAL A 408 6.40 19.91 16.81
C VAL A 408 5.73 19.41 18.09
N SER A 409 5.02 20.29 18.82
CA SER A 409 4.31 19.90 20.04
C SER A 409 3.12 18.99 19.74
N GLN A 410 2.39 19.24 18.65
CA GLN A 410 1.28 18.40 18.19
C GLN A 410 1.77 16.98 17.87
N ALA A 411 2.85 16.87 17.10
CA ALA A 411 3.51 15.61 16.77
C ALA A 411 3.92 14.83 18.05
N LYS A 412 4.58 15.51 18.99
CA LYS A 412 5.02 14.90 20.26
C LYS A 412 3.85 14.47 21.15
N LEU A 413 2.78 15.26 21.20
CA LEU A 413 1.61 14.95 22.02
C LEU A 413 0.92 13.68 21.52
N LEU A 414 0.77 13.52 20.20
CA LEU A 414 0.16 12.32 19.62
C LEU A 414 0.94 11.05 19.98
N LEU A 415 2.27 11.09 19.86
CA LEU A 415 3.13 9.96 20.21
C LEU A 415 3.03 9.62 21.71
N LYS A 416 2.90 10.63 22.58
CA LYS A 416 2.69 10.42 24.03
C LYS A 416 1.34 9.77 24.34
N ILE A 417 0.26 10.21 23.71
CA ILE A 417 -1.09 9.67 23.95
C ILE A 417 -1.13 8.18 23.59
N LYS A 418 -0.48 7.80 22.48
CA LYS A 418 -0.43 6.41 22.02
C LYS A 418 0.54 5.56 22.85
N SER A 419 1.67 6.11 23.31
CA SER A 419 2.61 5.38 24.17
C SER A 419 2.14 5.19 25.62
N HIS A 420 1.11 5.89 26.08
CA HIS A 420 0.50 5.61 27.39
C HIS A 420 -0.56 4.48 27.33
N GLY A 421 -0.95 4.05 26.13
CA GLY A 421 -1.77 2.85 25.89
C GLY A 421 -0.96 1.57 25.67
N SER A 422 0.33 1.71 25.34
CA SER A 422 1.25 0.60 25.07
C SER A 422 2.46 0.74 25.98
N THR A 423 2.62 -0.16 26.96
CA THR A 423 3.76 -0.15 27.88
C THR A 423 5.08 -0.16 27.11
N MET A 424 5.83 0.95 27.24
CA MET A 424 7.23 1.19 26.86
C MET A 424 7.56 1.51 25.39
N GLY A 425 7.80 2.80 25.15
CA GLY A 425 9.04 3.27 24.49
C GLY A 425 9.30 2.86 23.03
N CYS A 426 8.43 3.24 22.10
CA CYS A 426 8.77 3.16 20.68
C CYS A 426 9.82 4.24 20.32
N GLY A 427 10.96 3.78 19.79
CA GLY A 427 12.06 4.61 19.30
C GLY A 427 11.66 5.52 18.15
N SER A 428 12.30 6.68 18.09
CA SER A 428 12.03 7.75 17.13
C SER A 428 12.59 7.41 15.75
N ASN A 429 11.79 6.77 14.89
CA ASN A 429 11.98 6.81 13.43
C ASN A 429 10.65 7.32 12.82
N CYS A 430 10.51 8.64 12.74
CA CYS A 430 9.46 9.28 11.96
C CYS A 430 10.13 9.76 10.67
N GLY A 431 9.58 9.35 9.53
CA GLY A 431 10.16 9.65 8.22
C GLY A 431 10.31 11.13 7.92
N ASP A 432 10.93 11.42 6.78
CA ASP A 432 11.22 12.79 6.36
C ASP A 432 9.93 13.64 6.27
N LEU A 433 9.74 14.53 7.26
CA LEU A 433 8.72 15.59 7.21
C LEU A 433 9.35 16.88 6.71
N GLY A 434 8.83 17.42 5.61
CA GLY A 434 9.20 18.73 5.09
C GLY A 434 7.97 19.62 4.85
N PHE A 435 8.05 20.88 5.25
CA PHE A 435 7.07 21.91 4.89
C PHE A 435 7.77 22.88 3.95
N TRP A 436 7.10 23.26 2.87
CA TRP A 436 7.68 23.98 1.74
C TRP A 436 6.81 25.14 1.27
#